data_AF-A0A0U0SLC4-F1
#
_entry.id   AF-A0A0U0SLC4-F1
#
_cell.length_a   1.000
_cell.length_b   1.000
_cell.length_c   1.000
_cell.angle_alpha   90.00
_cell.angle_beta   90.00
_cell.angle_gamma   90.00
#
_symmetry.space_group_name_H-M   'P 1'
#
loop_
_entity.id
_entity.type
_entity.pdbx_description
1 polymer ?
#
loop_
_entity_poly.entity_id
_entity_poly.type
_entity_poly.pdbx_seq_one_letter_code
_entity_poly.pdbx_strand_id
1 'polypeptide(L)'
;MAANRNQLLSLVLSNLFGQNLPAIAATEASYEQLWAQDVAAMVGYHGGASTVASQLTPWQQLLSVLPPVVTAAPAGAVGVPAALAIPALGVENIGVGNFLGIGNIGNNNVGSGNTGDYNFGIGNIGNANLGNGNIGNANLGSGNAGFFNFGNGNDGNTNFGSGNAGFLNIGSGNEGSGNLGFGNAGDDNTGWGNSGDTNTGGFNSGDLNTGIGSPVTQGVANSGFGNTGTGHSGFFNSGNSGSGFQNLGNGSSGFGNASDTSSGFQNAGTALTRASSTWADSPRAWPIRAPSRLQVWRTRATTARECSIRVIISRVSSTGAPPQKKVGNSG
;
A
#
# COMPACT_ATOMS: atom_id res chain seq x y z
N MET A 1 -6.19 -33.78 63.31
CA MET A 1 -7.47 -33.95 64.06
C MET A 1 -8.22 -35.24 63.72
N ALA A 2 -8.45 -35.60 62.45
CA ALA A 2 -9.22 -36.79 62.07
C ALA A 2 -8.67 -38.12 62.64
N ALA A 3 -7.35 -38.33 62.64
CA ALA A 3 -6.73 -39.52 63.22
C ALA A 3 -6.99 -39.67 64.74
N ASN A 4 -6.90 -38.58 65.50
CA ASN A 4 -7.21 -38.57 66.94
C ASN A 4 -8.68 -38.92 67.20
N ARG A 5 -9.61 -38.36 66.40
CA ARG A 5 -11.04 -38.69 66.51
C ARG A 5 -11.34 -40.15 66.18
N ASN A 6 -10.68 -40.72 65.18
CA ASN A 6 -10.82 -42.15 64.84
C ASN A 6 -10.27 -43.06 65.95
N GLN A 7 -9.15 -42.67 66.57
CA GLN A 7 -8.59 -43.39 67.72
C GLN A 7 -9.54 -43.34 68.92
N LEU A 8 -10.10 -42.16 69.23
CA LEU A 8 -11.08 -42.00 70.30
C LEU A 8 -12.29 -42.93 70.09
N LEU A 9 -12.84 -42.97 68.86
CA LEU A 9 -13.95 -43.86 68.53
C LEU A 9 -13.59 -45.34 68.74
N SER A 10 -12.39 -45.78 68.36
CA SER A 10 -11.94 -47.16 68.57
C SER A 10 -11.81 -47.52 70.06
N LEU A 11 -11.32 -46.58 70.87
CA LEU A 11 -11.15 -46.77 72.31
C LEU A 11 -12.49 -46.82 73.03
N VAL A 12 -13.45 -45.97 72.62
CA VAL A 12 -14.82 -45.95 73.15
C VAL A 12 -15.56 -47.23 72.79
N LEU A 13 -15.49 -47.68 71.53
CA LEU A 13 -16.16 -48.91 71.09
C LEU A 13 -15.64 -50.17 71.79
N SER A 14 -14.37 -50.18 72.19
CA SER A 14 -13.77 -51.29 72.93
C SER A 14 -13.88 -51.17 74.46
N ASN A 15 -14.48 -50.11 75.00
CA ASN A 15 -14.53 -49.81 76.45
C ASN A 15 -15.69 -50.52 77.19
N LEU A 16 -15.87 -51.82 76.97
CA LEU A 16 -17.03 -52.57 77.49
C LEU A 16 -17.12 -52.59 79.04
N PHE A 17 -15.99 -52.50 79.74
CA PHE A 17 -15.91 -52.57 81.21
C PHE A 17 -15.22 -51.35 81.84
N GLY A 18 -15.02 -50.26 81.09
CA GLY A 18 -14.32 -49.07 81.59
C GLY A 18 -12.79 -49.17 81.59
N GLN A 19 -12.22 -50.23 81.04
CA GLN A 19 -10.78 -50.50 81.04
C GLN A 19 -9.95 -49.49 80.22
N ASN A 20 -10.58 -48.78 79.28
CA ASN A 20 -9.91 -47.80 78.42
C ASN A 20 -10.04 -46.35 78.92
N LEU A 21 -10.64 -46.10 80.09
CA LEU A 21 -10.85 -44.74 80.61
C LEU A 21 -9.56 -43.88 80.63
N PRO A 22 -8.39 -44.37 81.09
CA PRO A 22 -7.15 -43.58 81.04
C PRO A 22 -6.70 -43.24 79.62
N ALA A 23 -6.88 -44.16 78.67
CA ALA A 23 -6.48 -43.97 77.26
C ALA A 23 -7.42 -43.00 76.52
N ILE A 24 -8.71 -43.03 76.84
CA ILE A 24 -9.71 -42.07 76.34
C ILE A 24 -9.34 -40.66 76.84
N ALA A 25 -9.13 -40.49 78.14
CA ALA A 25 -8.75 -39.20 78.72
C ALA A 25 -7.44 -38.64 78.13
N ALA A 26 -6.43 -39.49 77.91
CA ALA A 26 -5.19 -39.08 77.25
C ALA A 26 -5.39 -38.66 75.79
N THR A 27 -6.30 -39.34 75.07
CA THR A 27 -6.63 -39.02 73.68
C THR A 27 -7.38 -37.68 73.59
N GLU A 28 -8.29 -37.40 74.52
CA GLU A 28 -8.99 -36.12 74.65
C GLU A 28 -8.04 -34.98 75.04
N ALA A 29 -7.14 -35.19 76.01
CA ALA A 29 -6.11 -34.21 76.36
C ALA A 29 -5.19 -33.87 75.17
N SER A 30 -4.84 -34.86 74.34
CA SER A 30 -4.08 -34.65 73.12
C SER A 30 -4.86 -33.83 72.08
N TYR A 31 -6.18 -33.98 72.02
CA TYR A 31 -7.05 -33.19 71.14
C TYR A 31 -7.09 -31.71 71.57
N GLU A 32 -7.20 -31.46 72.88
CA GLU A 32 -7.16 -30.09 73.43
C GLU A 32 -5.82 -29.41 73.17
N GLN A 33 -4.71 -30.13 73.21
CA GLN A 33 -3.40 -29.59 72.83
C GLN A 33 -3.33 -29.22 71.34
N LEU A 34 -3.87 -30.05 70.45
CA LEU A 34 -3.96 -29.72 69.02
C LEU A 34 -4.82 -28.48 68.79
N TRP A 35 -5.95 -28.36 69.50
CA TRP A 35 -6.79 -27.17 69.42
C TRP A 35 -6.07 -25.92 69.92
N ALA A 36 -5.40 -26.01 71.07
CA ALA A 36 -4.62 -24.90 71.62
C ALA A 36 -3.47 -24.47 70.69
N GLN A 37 -2.80 -25.43 70.03
CA GLN A 37 -1.75 -25.15 69.06
C GLN A 37 -2.29 -24.41 67.83
N ASP A 38 -3.43 -24.83 67.28
CA ASP A 38 -4.05 -24.16 66.14
C ASP A 38 -4.49 -22.73 66.50
N VAL A 39 -5.09 -22.52 67.68
CA VAL A 39 -5.44 -21.18 68.17
C VAL A 39 -4.20 -20.31 68.33
N ALA A 40 -3.12 -20.83 68.91
CA ALA A 40 -1.87 -20.10 69.07
C ALA A 40 -1.26 -19.72 67.70
N ALA A 41 -1.30 -20.63 66.72
CA ALA A 41 -0.84 -20.35 65.36
C ALA A 41 -1.66 -19.24 64.68
N MET A 42 -2.99 -19.26 64.82
CA MET A 42 -3.89 -18.24 64.26
C MET A 42 -3.70 -16.88 64.92
N VAL A 43 -3.50 -16.84 66.24
CA VAL A 43 -3.18 -15.60 66.97
C VAL A 43 -1.82 -15.05 66.53
N GLY A 44 -0.82 -15.92 66.36
CA GLY A 44 0.50 -15.53 65.84
C GLY A 44 0.43 -14.96 64.42
N TYR A 45 -0.31 -15.62 63.53
CA TYR A 45 -0.54 -15.13 62.16
C TYR A 45 -1.23 -13.77 62.15
N HIS A 46 -2.31 -13.63 62.93
CA HIS A 46 -3.03 -12.36 63.04
C HIS A 46 -2.13 -11.24 63.60
N GLY A 47 -1.34 -11.54 64.64
CA GLY A 47 -0.37 -10.60 65.19
C GLY A 47 0.65 -10.14 64.15
N GLY A 48 1.29 -11.09 63.46
CA GLY A 48 2.24 -10.78 62.38
C GLY A 48 1.60 -9.96 61.25
N ALA A 49 0.45 -10.39 60.74
CA ALA A 49 -0.28 -9.67 59.70
C ALA A 49 -0.69 -8.25 60.15
N SER A 50 -1.14 -8.08 61.39
CA SER A 50 -1.51 -6.78 61.95
C SER A 50 -0.31 -5.85 62.12
N THR A 51 0.86 -6.38 62.53
CA THR A 51 2.09 -5.59 62.63
C THR A 51 2.61 -5.11 61.29
N VAL A 52 2.46 -5.91 60.23
CA VAL A 52 2.78 -5.49 58.86
C VAL A 52 1.76 -4.47 58.36
N ALA A 53 0.47 -4.70 58.63
CA ALA A 53 -0.60 -3.79 58.22
C ALA A 53 -0.50 -2.41 58.89
N SER A 54 -0.09 -2.33 60.17
CA SER A 54 0.05 -1.07 60.89
C SER A 54 1.23 -0.22 60.44
N GLN A 55 2.20 -0.80 59.73
CA GLN A 55 3.31 -0.07 59.11
C GLN A 55 2.90 0.64 57.81
N LEU A 56 1.74 0.28 57.25
CA LEU A 56 1.23 0.94 56.05
C LEU A 56 0.66 2.31 56.44
N THR A 57 1.27 3.36 55.89
CA THR A 57 0.78 4.73 56.06
C THR A 57 -0.58 4.88 55.38
N PRO A 58 -1.61 5.41 56.07
CA PRO A 58 -2.88 5.76 55.45
C PRO A 58 -2.67 6.68 54.25
N TRP A 59 -3.34 6.41 53.14
CA TRP A 59 -3.24 7.21 51.92
C TRP A 59 -3.54 8.70 52.16
N GLN A 60 -4.44 8.99 53.11
CA GLN A 60 -4.78 10.35 53.54
C GLN A 60 -3.61 11.12 54.14
N GLN A 61 -2.68 10.45 54.83
CA GLN A 61 -1.47 11.07 55.37
C GLN A 61 -0.42 11.25 54.28
N LEU A 62 -0.30 10.32 53.34
CA LEU A 62 0.57 10.46 52.17
C LEU A 62 0.18 11.69 51.33
N LEU A 63 -1.11 11.99 51.23
CA LEU A 63 -1.61 13.20 50.56
C LEU A 63 -1.19 14.51 51.26
N SER A 64 -1.00 14.52 52.58
CA SER A 64 -0.64 15.74 53.31
C SER A 64 0.86 16.04 53.35
N VAL A 65 1.71 15.07 52.98
CA VAL A 65 3.17 15.26 52.84
C VAL A 65 3.60 15.52 51.40
N LEU A 66 2.66 15.47 50.44
CA LEU A 66 2.93 15.94 49.09
C LEU A 66 3.32 17.43 49.16
N PRO A 67 4.47 17.82 48.57
CA PRO A 67 4.88 19.20 48.57
C PRO A 67 3.75 20.05 47.94
N PRO A 68 3.49 21.27 48.47
CA PRO A 68 2.58 22.18 47.80
C PRO A 68 3.08 22.35 46.37
N VAL A 69 2.18 22.10 45.40
CA VAL A 69 2.44 22.35 43.99
C VAL A 69 2.89 23.80 43.87
N VAL A 70 4.18 24.02 43.63
CA VAL A 70 4.70 25.33 43.28
C VAL A 70 4.20 25.64 41.88
N THR A 71 3.00 26.20 41.78
CA THR A 71 2.56 26.90 40.58
C THR A 71 3.34 28.22 40.49
N ALA A 72 4.61 28.14 40.12
CA ALA A 72 5.31 29.30 39.57
C ALA A 72 4.99 29.35 38.06
N ALA A 73 3.72 29.59 37.73
CA ALA A 73 3.34 30.06 36.41
C ALA A 73 3.37 31.59 36.45
N PRO A 74 4.08 32.27 35.53
CA PRO A 74 3.93 33.72 35.37
C PRO A 74 2.46 34.00 35.03
N ALA A 75 1.90 35.05 35.63
CA ALA A 75 0.51 35.44 35.47
C ALA A 75 0.14 35.58 33.98
N GLY A 76 -0.70 34.67 33.45
CA GLY A 76 -1.16 34.76 32.07
C GLY A 76 -1.87 33.55 31.45
N ALA A 77 -1.81 32.34 32.02
CA ALA A 77 -2.48 31.17 31.42
C ALA A 77 -3.74 30.77 32.20
N VAL A 78 -4.90 31.02 31.60
CA VAL A 78 -6.22 30.63 32.10
C VAL A 78 -6.42 29.12 31.90
N GLY A 79 -6.64 28.41 33.01
CA GLY A 79 -7.43 27.18 33.06
C GLY A 79 -6.78 25.89 32.57
N VAL A 80 -6.06 25.19 33.45
CA VAL A 80 -5.92 23.72 33.38
C VAL A 80 -5.88 23.16 34.82
N PRO A 81 -6.73 22.19 35.21
CA PRO A 81 -6.66 21.61 36.55
C PRO A 81 -5.35 20.85 36.74
N ALA A 82 -4.77 21.01 37.93
CA ALA A 82 -3.49 20.44 38.34
C ALA A 82 -3.46 18.92 38.13
N ALA A 83 -2.63 18.46 37.19
CA ALA A 83 -2.26 17.05 37.10
C ALA A 83 -1.26 16.76 38.24
N LEU A 84 -1.62 15.79 39.08
CA LEU A 84 -0.81 15.28 40.19
C LEU A 84 0.47 14.62 39.63
N ALA A 85 1.61 15.28 39.78
CA ALA A 85 2.93 14.68 39.51
C ALA A 85 3.52 14.15 40.84
N ILE A 86 3.85 12.86 40.93
CA ILE A 86 4.49 12.24 42.11
C ILE A 86 5.91 11.82 41.67
N PRO A 87 6.97 12.61 41.92
CA PRO A 87 8.23 12.51 41.17
C PRO A 87 9.11 11.25 41.37
N ALA A 88 8.62 10.13 41.92
CA ALA A 88 9.47 9.12 42.54
C ALA A 88 9.56 7.74 41.87
N LEU A 89 8.86 7.44 40.77
CA LEU A 89 8.84 6.08 40.20
C LEU A 89 9.22 5.92 38.72
N GLY A 90 9.60 6.97 37.97
CA GLY A 90 10.13 6.81 36.60
C GLY A 90 9.21 6.08 35.60
N VAL A 91 7.94 5.86 35.96
CA VAL A 91 6.91 5.12 35.21
C VAL A 91 5.65 6.00 35.07
N GLU A 92 5.84 7.32 35.01
CA GLU A 92 4.73 8.28 35.05
C GLU A 92 4.47 8.94 33.70
N ASN A 93 3.25 9.44 33.55
CA ASN A 93 2.88 10.29 32.44
C ASN A 93 3.30 11.74 32.75
N ILE A 94 4.07 12.35 31.86
CA ILE A 94 4.46 13.77 31.89
C ILE A 94 3.54 14.53 30.94
N GLY A 95 2.71 15.42 31.48
CA GLY A 95 1.76 16.27 30.73
C GLY A 95 0.29 16.02 31.07
N VAL A 96 -0.62 16.74 30.43
CA VAL A 96 -2.06 16.77 30.77
C VAL A 96 -2.87 15.88 29.84
N GLY A 97 -3.89 15.21 30.36
CA GLY A 97 -4.81 14.44 29.52
C GLY A 97 -4.26 13.10 29.05
N ASN A 98 -3.13 12.66 29.59
CA ASN A 98 -2.59 11.33 29.34
C ASN A 98 -3.39 10.30 30.15
N PHE A 99 -4.46 9.77 29.56
CA PHE A 99 -5.37 8.83 30.22
C PHE A 99 -5.04 7.38 29.85
N LEU A 100 -5.29 6.44 30.77
CA LEU A 100 -5.22 4.99 30.52
C LEU A 100 -3.86 4.48 30.00
N GLY A 101 -2.81 4.64 30.81
CA GLY A 101 -1.52 3.98 30.61
C GLY A 101 -0.36 4.69 31.33
N ILE A 102 0.87 4.26 31.07
CA ILE A 102 2.10 4.69 31.77
C ILE A 102 3.18 5.19 30.80
N GLY A 103 4.07 6.06 31.27
CA GLY A 103 5.26 6.49 30.53
C GLY A 103 4.99 7.37 29.31
N ASN A 104 3.86 8.09 29.25
CA ASN A 104 3.60 9.05 28.19
C ASN A 104 4.29 10.40 28.48
N ILE A 105 4.85 11.07 27.48
CA ILE A 105 5.43 12.42 27.54
C ILE A 105 4.68 13.29 26.54
N GLY A 106 4.09 14.41 26.97
CA GLY A 106 3.21 15.27 26.16
C GLY A 106 1.77 15.22 26.64
N ASN A 107 0.81 15.67 25.84
CA ASN A 107 -0.58 15.86 26.26
C ASN A 107 -1.57 15.01 25.46
N ASN A 108 -2.70 14.67 26.10
CA ASN A 108 -3.84 14.01 25.48
C ASN A 108 -3.51 12.66 24.82
N ASN A 109 -2.52 11.93 25.35
CA ASN A 109 -2.19 10.60 24.87
C ASN A 109 -3.10 9.53 25.52
N VAL A 110 -3.48 8.52 24.76
CA VAL A 110 -4.22 7.35 25.25
C VAL A 110 -3.39 6.10 24.99
N GLY A 111 -3.12 5.31 26.02
CA GLY A 111 -2.21 4.17 25.97
C GLY A 111 -0.89 4.44 26.70
N SER A 112 0.22 3.82 26.29
CA SER A 112 1.47 3.84 27.06
C SER A 112 2.71 4.13 26.21
N GLY A 113 3.72 4.77 26.81
CA GLY A 113 5.03 4.98 26.19
C GLY A 113 5.02 5.94 25.00
N ASN A 114 4.02 6.80 24.87
CA ASN A 114 3.96 7.77 23.76
C ASN A 114 4.77 9.03 24.10
N THR A 115 5.50 9.60 23.15
CA THR A 115 6.18 10.89 23.27
C THR A 115 5.65 11.86 22.22
N GLY A 116 5.10 13.00 22.64
CA GLY A 116 4.36 13.97 21.83
C GLY A 116 2.89 14.05 22.25
N ASP A 117 2.07 14.73 21.46
CA ASP A 117 0.67 15.03 21.79
C ASP A 117 -0.34 14.23 20.95
N TYR A 118 -1.52 13.97 21.51
CA TYR A 118 -2.68 13.38 20.82
C TYR A 118 -2.45 12.00 20.20
N ASN A 119 -1.55 11.18 20.77
CA ASN A 119 -1.33 9.83 20.28
C ASN A 119 -2.31 8.83 20.92
N PHE A 120 -2.81 7.90 20.13
CA PHE A 120 -3.62 6.78 20.60
C PHE A 120 -2.90 5.47 20.28
N GLY A 121 -2.56 4.70 21.32
CA GLY A 121 -1.88 3.41 21.23
C GLY A 121 -0.59 3.38 22.04
N ILE A 122 0.39 2.60 21.59
CA ILE A 122 1.60 2.30 22.36
C ILE A 122 2.85 2.72 21.59
N GLY A 123 3.77 3.42 22.27
CA GLY A 123 5.13 3.63 21.78
C GLY A 123 5.24 4.56 20.58
N ASN A 124 4.31 5.50 20.40
CA ASN A 124 4.41 6.48 19.32
C ASN A 124 5.35 7.64 19.70
N ILE A 125 6.13 8.14 18.75
CA ILE A 125 6.99 9.32 18.89
C ILE A 125 6.53 10.37 17.87
N GLY A 126 6.24 11.59 18.32
CA GLY A 126 5.60 12.65 17.54
C GLY A 126 4.11 12.80 17.87
N ASN A 127 3.34 13.45 17.00
CA ASN A 127 2.00 13.93 17.33
C ASN A 127 0.89 13.30 16.48
N ALA A 128 -0.30 13.18 17.06
CA ALA A 128 -1.53 12.78 16.38
C ALA A 128 -1.46 11.42 15.67
N ASN A 129 -0.69 10.47 16.21
CA ASN A 129 -0.62 9.12 15.66
C ASN A 129 -1.72 8.21 16.24
N LEU A 130 -2.37 7.43 15.39
CA LEU A 130 -3.37 6.43 15.77
C LEU A 130 -2.86 5.03 15.44
N GLY A 131 -2.52 4.26 16.48
CA GLY A 131 -1.97 2.92 16.41
C GLY A 131 -0.67 2.81 17.19
N ASN A 132 0.25 1.91 16.80
CA ASN A 132 1.40 1.58 17.64
C ASN A 132 2.74 1.79 16.94
N GLY A 133 3.74 2.24 17.68
CA GLY A 133 5.13 2.30 17.23
C GLY A 133 5.37 3.23 16.04
N ASN A 134 4.55 4.26 15.87
CA ASN A 134 4.78 5.24 14.80
C ASN A 134 5.81 6.29 15.24
N ILE A 135 6.66 6.74 14.31
CA ILE A 135 7.63 7.83 14.50
C ILE A 135 7.26 8.94 13.51
N GLY A 136 7.10 10.17 13.99
CA GLY A 136 6.62 11.31 13.20
C GLY A 136 5.17 11.65 13.51
N ASN A 137 4.43 12.25 12.57
CA ASN A 137 3.14 12.86 12.88
C ASN A 137 2.00 12.39 11.98
N ALA A 138 0.78 12.41 12.51
CA ALA A 138 -0.47 12.16 11.80
C ALA A 138 -0.53 10.80 11.09
N ASN A 139 0.15 9.78 11.60
CA ASN A 139 0.12 8.44 11.01
C ASN A 139 -1.05 7.62 11.57
N LEU A 140 -1.72 6.86 10.71
CA LEU A 140 -2.77 5.91 11.07
C LEU A 140 -2.33 4.49 10.74
N GLY A 141 -2.36 3.61 11.74
CA GLY A 141 -1.85 2.25 11.71
C GLY A 141 -0.58 2.11 12.54
N SER A 142 0.29 1.17 12.21
CA SER A 142 1.43 0.82 13.08
C SER A 142 2.77 0.80 12.36
N GLY A 143 3.83 1.16 13.07
CA GLY A 143 5.21 1.07 12.60
C GLY A 143 5.55 2.01 11.44
N ASN A 144 4.80 3.11 11.28
CA ASN A 144 5.11 4.09 10.24
C ASN A 144 6.17 5.10 10.73
N ALA A 145 7.10 5.48 9.88
CA ALA A 145 8.05 6.57 10.09
C ALA A 145 7.75 7.72 9.11
N GLY A 146 7.60 8.95 9.60
CA GLY A 146 7.35 10.15 8.81
C GLY A 146 5.95 10.75 9.04
N PHE A 147 5.35 11.33 8.00
CA PHE A 147 4.16 12.16 8.09
C PHE A 147 2.98 11.62 7.28
N PHE A 148 1.79 11.59 7.88
CA PHE A 148 0.52 11.35 7.19
C PHE A 148 0.47 10.02 6.42
N ASN A 149 1.01 8.95 6.99
CA ASN A 149 0.88 7.61 6.41
C ASN A 149 -0.39 6.92 6.89
N PHE A 150 -1.06 6.21 6.00
CA PHE A 150 -2.20 5.36 6.32
C PHE A 150 -1.85 3.89 6.05
N GLY A 151 -2.00 3.03 7.05
CA GLY A 151 -1.65 1.61 7.02
C GLY A 151 -0.39 1.33 7.84
N ASN A 152 0.45 0.37 7.45
CA ASN A 152 1.51 -0.14 8.34
C ASN A 152 2.89 -0.16 7.71
N GLY A 153 3.92 0.12 8.51
CA GLY A 153 5.31 -0.09 8.12
C GLY A 153 5.79 0.82 6.98
N ASN A 154 5.17 1.98 6.78
CA ASN A 154 5.62 2.93 5.76
C ASN A 154 6.76 3.80 6.30
N ASP A 155 7.77 4.10 5.48
CA ASP A 155 8.89 5.00 5.80
C ASP A 155 8.89 6.19 4.82
N GLY A 156 8.63 7.39 5.29
CA GLY A 156 8.45 8.59 4.48
C GLY A 156 7.08 9.22 4.67
N ASN A 157 6.53 9.90 3.65
CA ASN A 157 5.37 10.76 3.84
C ASN A 157 4.22 10.46 2.87
N THR A 158 2.99 10.64 3.36
CA THR A 158 1.77 10.59 2.56
C THR A 158 1.58 9.26 1.81
N ASN A 159 2.03 8.15 2.39
CA ASN A 159 1.85 6.82 1.80
C ASN A 159 0.53 6.19 2.27
N PHE A 160 -0.20 5.56 1.36
CA PHE A 160 -1.43 4.83 1.63
C PHE A 160 -1.23 3.33 1.34
N GLY A 161 -1.33 2.49 2.37
CA GLY A 161 -1.15 1.06 2.30
C GLY A 161 -0.01 0.59 3.20
N SER A 162 0.84 -0.35 2.78
CA SER A 162 1.81 -0.96 3.70
C SER A 162 3.20 -1.17 3.13
N GLY A 163 4.22 -0.95 3.95
CA GLY A 163 5.61 -1.21 3.58
C GLY A 163 6.13 -0.31 2.46
N ASN A 164 5.57 0.88 2.27
CA ASN A 164 6.06 1.80 1.25
C ASN A 164 7.18 2.68 1.81
N ALA A 165 8.23 2.92 1.02
CA ALA A 165 9.31 3.84 1.32
C ALA A 165 9.27 5.05 0.36
N GLY A 166 9.35 6.28 0.88
CA GLY A 166 9.33 7.52 0.10
C GLY A 166 8.02 8.29 0.20
N PHE A 167 7.49 8.81 -0.91
CA PHE A 167 6.43 9.81 -0.92
C PHE A 167 5.23 9.47 -1.81
N LEU A 168 4.01 9.73 -1.34
CA LEU A 168 2.80 9.62 -2.17
C LEU A 168 2.58 8.23 -2.82
N ASN A 169 3.07 7.16 -2.21
CA ASN A 169 2.83 5.83 -2.74
C ASN A 169 1.46 5.29 -2.29
N ILE A 170 0.72 4.68 -3.21
CA ILE A 170 -0.57 4.02 -2.93
C ILE A 170 -0.43 2.53 -3.26
N GLY A 171 -0.70 1.68 -2.27
CA GLY A 171 -0.56 0.23 -2.36
C GLY A 171 0.50 -0.30 -1.39
N SER A 172 1.30 -1.28 -1.79
CA SER A 172 2.23 -1.91 -0.85
C SER A 172 3.62 -2.18 -1.42
N GLY A 173 4.64 -2.01 -0.58
CA GLY A 173 6.02 -2.37 -0.92
C GLY A 173 6.65 -1.48 -1.99
N ASN A 174 6.12 -0.28 -2.24
CA ASN A 174 6.71 0.62 -3.24
C ASN A 174 7.86 1.43 -2.61
N GLU A 175 8.92 1.66 -3.36
CA GLU A 175 10.09 2.47 -2.99
C GLU A 175 10.25 3.61 -3.99
N GLY A 176 10.34 4.84 -3.51
CA GLY A 176 10.38 6.05 -4.35
C GLY A 176 9.12 6.90 -4.18
N SER A 177 8.69 7.58 -5.23
CA SER A 177 7.63 8.59 -5.17
C SER A 177 6.51 8.36 -6.19
N GLY A 178 5.26 8.59 -5.77
CA GLY A 178 4.12 8.62 -6.69
C GLY A 178 3.73 7.27 -7.29
N ASN A 179 4.20 6.16 -6.72
CA ASN A 179 3.87 4.84 -7.26
C ASN A 179 2.46 4.40 -6.84
N LEU A 180 1.74 3.78 -7.78
CA LEU A 180 0.43 3.15 -7.57
C LEU A 180 0.51 1.65 -7.82
N GLY A 181 0.35 0.84 -6.78
CA GLY A 181 0.28 -0.62 -6.86
C GLY A 181 1.26 -1.32 -5.92
N PHE A 182 1.99 -2.32 -6.42
CA PHE A 182 2.72 -3.26 -5.57
C PHE A 182 4.19 -3.43 -5.96
N GLY A 183 5.12 -3.21 -5.04
CA GLY A 183 6.51 -3.57 -5.25
C GLY A 183 7.21 -2.79 -6.37
N ASN A 184 6.79 -1.55 -6.65
CA ASN A 184 7.46 -0.72 -7.64
C ASN A 184 8.65 0.02 -6.99
N ALA A 185 9.78 0.12 -7.68
CA ALA A 185 10.97 0.84 -7.24
C ALA A 185 11.34 1.94 -8.26
N GLY A 186 11.50 3.18 -7.80
CA GLY A 186 11.60 4.37 -8.66
C GLY A 186 10.35 5.24 -8.56
N ASP A 187 10.13 6.12 -9.52
CA ASP A 187 9.09 7.14 -9.43
C ASP A 187 7.97 6.98 -10.47
N ASP A 188 6.76 7.40 -10.12
CA ASP A 188 5.59 7.48 -11.01
C ASP A 188 5.19 6.17 -11.71
N ASN A 189 5.46 5.02 -11.09
CA ASN A 189 5.07 3.73 -11.64
C ASN A 189 3.64 3.34 -11.27
N THR A 190 2.89 2.77 -12.21
CA THR A 190 1.57 2.17 -11.98
C THR A 190 1.59 0.68 -12.28
N GLY A 191 1.20 -0.15 -11.32
CA GLY A 191 1.12 -1.60 -11.46
C GLY A 191 2.04 -2.32 -10.48
N TRP A 192 2.84 -3.28 -10.94
CA TRP A 192 3.49 -4.23 -10.05
C TRP A 192 4.92 -4.63 -10.46
N GLY A 193 5.85 -4.57 -9.52
CA GLY A 193 7.22 -5.03 -9.73
C GLY A 193 7.97 -4.25 -10.81
N ASN A 194 7.61 -2.99 -11.07
CA ASN A 194 8.36 -2.15 -12.00
C ASN A 194 9.59 -1.54 -11.31
N SER A 195 10.67 -1.35 -12.05
CA SER A 195 11.89 -0.69 -11.61
C SER A 195 12.29 0.39 -12.63
N GLY A 196 12.62 1.59 -12.16
CA GLY A 196 12.80 2.78 -13.01
C GLY A 196 11.56 3.69 -12.93
N ASP A 197 11.43 4.64 -13.86
CA ASP A 197 10.46 5.72 -13.73
C ASP A 197 9.35 5.70 -14.80
N THR A 198 8.16 6.15 -14.43
CA THR A 198 7.02 6.34 -15.34
C THR A 198 6.62 5.07 -16.10
N ASN A 199 6.65 3.91 -15.43
CA ASN A 199 6.20 2.66 -16.03
C ASN A 199 4.74 2.36 -15.70
N THR A 200 4.01 1.72 -16.61
CA THR A 200 2.66 1.20 -16.38
C THR A 200 2.61 -0.28 -16.73
N GLY A 201 2.12 -1.14 -15.84
CA GLY A 201 2.03 -2.59 -16.06
C GLY A 201 2.87 -3.36 -15.05
N GLY A 202 3.73 -4.28 -15.49
CA GLY A 202 4.53 -5.03 -14.52
C GLY A 202 5.84 -5.62 -14.99
N PHE A 203 6.76 -5.80 -14.04
CA PHE A 203 8.12 -6.30 -14.29
C PHE A 203 8.90 -5.53 -15.37
N ASN A 204 8.60 -4.24 -15.55
CA ASN A 204 9.42 -3.39 -16.40
C ASN A 204 10.69 -2.97 -15.64
N SER A 205 11.80 -2.87 -16.35
CA SER A 205 13.07 -2.34 -15.90
C SER A 205 13.49 -1.23 -16.86
N GLY A 206 13.84 -0.06 -16.32
CA GLY A 206 14.05 1.18 -17.08
C GLY A 206 12.78 2.03 -17.15
N ASP A 207 12.79 3.08 -17.96
CA ASP A 207 11.78 4.15 -17.89
C ASP A 207 10.83 4.16 -19.10
N LEU A 208 9.65 4.76 -18.91
CA LEU A 208 8.65 5.00 -19.97
C LEU A 208 8.15 3.70 -20.64
N ASN A 209 7.97 2.62 -19.88
CA ASN A 209 7.41 1.37 -20.40
C ASN A 209 5.94 1.20 -20.01
N THR A 210 5.09 0.83 -20.96
CA THR A 210 3.71 0.39 -20.73
C THR A 210 3.58 -1.08 -21.15
N GLY A 211 3.13 -1.96 -20.26
CA GLY A 211 3.02 -3.40 -20.53
C GLY A 211 3.85 -4.24 -19.56
N ILE A 212 4.34 -5.39 -20.04
CA ILE A 212 5.00 -6.38 -19.16
C ILE A 212 6.40 -6.70 -19.65
N GLY A 213 7.38 -6.68 -18.74
CA GLY A 213 8.69 -7.29 -18.95
C GLY A 213 9.64 -6.55 -19.89
N SER A 214 9.49 -5.23 -20.07
CA SER A 214 10.46 -4.44 -20.85
C SER A 214 11.73 -4.20 -20.03
N PRO A 215 12.94 -4.54 -20.51
CA PRO A 215 14.18 -4.38 -19.75
C PRO A 215 14.98 -3.11 -20.09
N VAL A 216 14.39 -2.16 -20.82
CA VAL A 216 15.10 -1.02 -21.41
C VAL A 216 14.35 0.31 -21.18
N THR A 217 15.11 1.37 -20.91
CA THR A 217 14.60 2.75 -20.91
C THR A 217 14.26 3.20 -22.32
N GLN A 218 13.06 3.74 -22.48
CA GLN A 218 12.56 4.25 -23.76
C GLN A 218 12.70 5.76 -23.84
N GLY A 219 12.96 6.30 -25.03
CA GLY A 219 12.85 7.75 -25.25
C GLY A 219 11.39 8.25 -25.32
N VAL A 220 10.44 7.35 -25.58
CA VAL A 220 8.99 7.59 -25.63
C VAL A 220 8.25 6.32 -25.21
N ALA A 221 7.06 6.50 -24.62
CA ALA A 221 6.24 5.41 -24.09
C ALA A 221 6.05 4.27 -25.10
N ASN A 222 6.42 3.06 -24.71
CA ASN A 222 6.22 1.84 -25.50
C ASN A 222 5.10 1.00 -24.87
N SER A 223 4.21 0.40 -25.66
CA SER A 223 3.10 -0.43 -25.17
C SER A 223 3.19 -1.89 -25.62
N GLY A 224 2.91 -2.83 -24.71
CA GLY A 224 2.77 -4.26 -25.02
C GLY A 224 3.91 -5.13 -24.46
N PHE A 225 4.39 -6.12 -25.22
CA PHE A 225 5.35 -7.11 -24.71
C PHE A 225 6.54 -7.34 -25.64
N GLY A 226 7.74 -7.40 -25.08
CA GLY A 226 8.95 -7.81 -25.79
C GLY A 226 9.40 -6.88 -26.92
N ASN A 227 8.97 -5.61 -26.91
CA ASN A 227 9.41 -4.63 -27.89
C ASN A 227 10.82 -4.11 -27.54
N THR A 228 11.64 -3.82 -28.56
CA THR A 228 13.01 -3.30 -28.40
C THR A 228 13.19 -2.01 -29.20
N GLY A 229 13.55 -0.92 -28.52
CA GLY A 229 13.54 0.43 -29.08
C GLY A 229 12.23 1.18 -28.79
N THR A 230 12.10 2.40 -29.29
CA THR A 230 11.17 3.40 -28.71
C THR A 230 9.84 3.50 -29.45
N GLY A 231 8.74 3.71 -28.71
CA GLY A 231 7.46 4.11 -29.29
C GLY A 231 6.73 2.99 -30.02
N HIS A 232 6.86 1.74 -29.55
CA HIS A 232 6.12 0.63 -30.14
C HIS A 232 4.73 0.43 -29.53
N SER A 233 3.90 -0.33 -30.23
CA SER A 233 2.68 -0.94 -29.71
C SER A 233 2.55 -2.39 -30.18
N GLY A 234 2.12 -3.30 -29.29
CA GLY A 234 1.93 -4.71 -29.62
C GLY A 234 3.06 -5.60 -29.12
N PHE A 235 3.52 -6.56 -29.94
CA PHE A 235 4.35 -7.67 -29.49
C PHE A 235 5.62 -7.82 -30.33
N PHE A 236 6.77 -7.96 -29.67
CA PHE A 236 8.05 -8.35 -30.27
C PHE A 236 8.51 -7.46 -31.43
N ASN A 237 8.17 -6.17 -31.43
CA ASN A 237 8.66 -5.23 -32.43
C ASN A 237 10.09 -4.76 -32.09
N SER A 238 10.88 -4.45 -33.11
CA SER A 238 12.21 -3.86 -33.00
C SER A 238 12.33 -2.65 -33.93
N GLY A 239 13.19 -1.69 -33.58
CA GLY A 239 13.35 -0.42 -34.29
C GLY A 239 12.72 0.74 -33.51
N ASN A 240 12.07 1.68 -34.20
CA ASN A 240 11.37 2.80 -33.59
C ASN A 240 9.97 2.95 -34.21
N SER A 241 8.97 3.38 -33.41
CA SER A 241 7.64 3.76 -33.89
C SER A 241 6.86 2.67 -34.65
N GLY A 242 7.01 1.39 -34.25
CA GLY A 242 6.35 0.25 -34.90
C GLY A 242 5.09 -0.24 -34.17
N SER A 243 4.10 -0.78 -34.90
CA SER A 243 2.86 -1.33 -34.32
C SER A 243 2.51 -2.73 -34.83
N GLY A 244 2.02 -3.61 -33.97
CA GLY A 244 1.59 -4.97 -34.35
C GLY A 244 2.53 -6.06 -33.83
N PHE A 245 2.92 -7.01 -34.67
CA PHE A 245 3.67 -8.21 -34.28
C PHE A 245 4.95 -8.41 -35.10
N GLN A 246 6.09 -8.50 -34.43
CA GLN A 246 7.39 -8.83 -35.05
C GLN A 246 7.80 -7.93 -36.23
N ASN A 247 7.57 -6.61 -36.14
CA ASN A 247 8.16 -5.67 -37.10
C ASN A 247 9.60 -5.35 -36.71
N LEU A 248 10.55 -5.34 -37.66
CA LEU A 248 11.96 -5.01 -37.43
C LEU A 248 12.37 -3.61 -37.94
N GLY A 249 11.57 -3.02 -38.83
CA GLY A 249 11.83 -1.70 -39.40
C GLY A 249 11.24 -0.55 -38.59
N ASN A 250 11.78 0.66 -38.80
CA ASN A 250 11.30 1.90 -38.21
C ASN A 250 9.98 2.35 -38.85
N GLY A 251 8.99 2.75 -38.05
CA GLY A 251 7.71 3.26 -38.55
C GLY A 251 6.83 2.18 -39.21
N SER A 252 7.00 0.92 -38.82
CA SER A 252 6.36 -0.22 -39.50
C SER A 252 5.16 -0.76 -38.75
N SER A 253 4.10 -1.14 -39.47
CA SER A 253 2.82 -1.59 -38.89
C SER A 253 2.30 -2.90 -39.48
N GLY A 254 1.72 -3.78 -38.65
CA GLY A 254 1.18 -5.07 -39.08
C GLY A 254 2.01 -6.25 -38.59
N PHE A 255 2.36 -7.19 -39.46
CA PHE A 255 3.00 -8.46 -39.09
C PHE A 255 4.30 -8.69 -39.88
N GLY A 256 5.42 -8.87 -39.17
CA GLY A 256 6.64 -9.42 -39.76
C GLY A 256 7.37 -8.50 -40.74
N ASN A 257 7.18 -7.17 -40.68
CA ASN A 257 7.78 -6.26 -41.64
C ASN A 257 9.25 -5.94 -41.28
N ALA A 258 10.18 -6.21 -42.19
CA ALA A 258 11.62 -5.97 -42.01
C ALA A 258 12.13 -4.65 -42.65
N SER A 259 11.23 -3.90 -43.27
CA SER A 259 11.52 -2.65 -43.98
C SER A 259 11.00 -1.44 -43.21
N ASP A 260 11.67 -0.29 -43.32
CA ASP A 260 11.22 0.96 -42.72
C ASP A 260 9.98 1.52 -43.43
N THR A 261 9.09 2.17 -42.67
CA THR A 261 7.87 2.86 -43.13
C THR A 261 6.97 1.93 -43.96
N SER A 262 6.77 0.71 -43.48
CA SER A 262 5.98 -0.31 -44.16
C SER A 262 4.72 -0.69 -43.40
N SER A 263 3.67 -1.07 -44.11
CA SER A 263 2.42 -1.55 -43.50
C SER A 263 1.93 -2.84 -44.15
N GLY A 264 1.36 -3.75 -43.36
CA GLY A 264 0.80 -5.02 -43.85
C GLY A 264 1.59 -6.24 -43.37
N PHE A 265 1.77 -7.22 -44.25
CA PHE A 265 2.34 -8.54 -43.92
C PHE A 265 3.67 -8.77 -44.65
N GLN A 266 4.72 -9.06 -43.88
CA GLN A 266 6.02 -9.55 -44.35
C GLN A 266 6.68 -8.69 -45.44
N ASN A 267 6.60 -7.36 -45.33
CA ASN A 267 7.32 -6.46 -46.23
C ASN A 267 8.84 -6.54 -45.97
N ALA A 268 9.62 -6.98 -46.97
CA ALA A 268 11.08 -7.08 -46.90
C ALA A 268 11.74 -6.21 -47.99
N GLY A 269 12.77 -5.43 -47.62
CA GLY A 269 13.58 -4.61 -48.53
C GLY A 269 13.77 -3.15 -48.08
N THR A 270 14.91 -2.53 -48.40
CA THR A 270 15.13 -1.11 -48.14
C THR A 270 14.35 -0.26 -49.16
N ALA A 271 13.41 0.57 -48.67
CA ALA A 271 12.61 1.55 -49.40
C ALA A 271 11.40 1.05 -50.22
N LEU A 272 10.19 1.18 -49.65
CA LEU A 272 8.95 1.31 -50.40
C LEU A 272 8.89 2.70 -51.07
N THR A 273 9.51 2.84 -52.24
CA THR A 273 9.16 3.94 -53.14
C THR A 273 7.79 3.61 -53.75
N ARG A 274 6.70 4.10 -53.14
CA ARG A 274 5.29 3.98 -53.61
C ARG A 274 4.88 2.58 -54.11
N ALA A 275 4.37 1.72 -53.23
CA ALA A 275 3.41 0.72 -53.68
C ALA A 275 2.02 1.35 -53.72
N SER A 276 1.59 1.62 -54.95
CA SER A 276 0.22 1.90 -55.35
C SER A 276 -0.78 0.94 -54.73
N SER A 277 -1.83 1.49 -54.12
CA SER A 277 -3.11 0.78 -53.99
C SER A 277 -3.73 0.63 -55.37
N THR A 278 -3.37 -0.44 -56.07
CA THR A 278 -4.25 -1.02 -57.08
C THR A 278 -4.53 -2.43 -56.61
N TRP A 279 -5.81 -2.66 -56.26
CA TRP A 279 -6.44 -3.96 -56.07
C TRP A 279 -5.67 -5.07 -56.79
N ALA A 280 -4.97 -5.91 -56.03
CA ALA A 280 -4.37 -7.11 -56.57
C ALA A 280 -5.50 -8.11 -56.84
N ASP A 281 -5.75 -8.35 -58.13
CA ASP A 281 -6.56 -9.45 -58.63
C ASP A 281 -6.19 -10.76 -57.91
N SER A 282 -7.16 -11.33 -57.20
CA SER A 282 -7.08 -12.68 -56.65
C SER A 282 -7.55 -13.67 -57.72
N PRO A 283 -6.74 -14.62 -58.22
CA PRO A 283 -7.22 -15.61 -59.18
C PRO A 283 -7.58 -16.90 -58.45
N ARG A 284 -8.80 -17.03 -57.89
CA ARG A 284 -9.39 -18.35 -57.53
C ARG A 284 -10.92 -18.41 -57.71
N ALA A 285 -11.31 -19.20 -58.73
CA ALA A 285 -12.63 -19.81 -59.05
C ALA A 285 -13.78 -18.83 -59.40
N TRP A 286 -14.58 -19.01 -60.45
CA TRP A 286 -15.32 -20.20 -60.93
C TRP A 286 -15.46 -20.23 -62.47
N PRO A 287 -15.62 -21.41 -63.12
CA PRO A 287 -15.80 -21.49 -64.56
C PRO A 287 -17.28 -21.32 -64.93
N ILE A 288 -17.61 -20.30 -65.74
CA ILE A 288 -18.87 -20.29 -66.48
C ILE A 288 -18.55 -20.25 -67.97
N ARG A 289 -18.90 -21.36 -68.61
CA ARG A 289 -18.78 -21.67 -70.02
C ARG A 289 -19.59 -20.64 -70.83
N ALA A 290 -18.97 -20.02 -71.84
CA ALA A 290 -19.63 -19.10 -72.79
C ALA A 290 -20.77 -19.80 -73.56
N PRO A 291 -21.70 -19.03 -74.17
CA PRO A 291 -21.53 -18.84 -75.62
C PRO A 291 -22.02 -17.49 -76.22
N SER A 292 -21.27 -17.04 -77.23
CA SER A 292 -21.67 -16.42 -78.52
C SER A 292 -22.79 -15.37 -78.67
N ARG A 293 -22.37 -14.22 -79.25
CA ARG A 293 -22.95 -13.42 -80.37
C ARG A 293 -24.39 -12.87 -80.34
N LEU A 294 -24.47 -11.65 -80.93
CA LEU A 294 -25.63 -10.95 -81.55
C LEU A 294 -26.61 -10.29 -80.55
N GLN A 295 -27.14 -9.06 -80.71
CA GLN A 295 -27.31 -8.19 -81.88
C GLN A 295 -27.92 -6.82 -81.44
N VAL A 296 -28.10 -5.89 -82.41
CA VAL A 296 -29.29 -5.01 -82.55
C VAL A 296 -29.28 -3.63 -81.81
N TRP A 297 -29.73 -2.46 -82.32
CA TRP A 297 -30.30 -1.94 -83.59
C TRP A 297 -29.90 -0.44 -83.75
N ARG A 298 -29.82 0.07 -85.00
CA ARG A 298 -29.88 1.51 -85.31
C ARG A 298 -31.35 1.97 -85.40
N THR A 299 -31.64 3.16 -84.91
CA THR A 299 -32.74 4.01 -85.40
C THR A 299 -32.27 5.45 -85.62
N ARG A 300 -32.52 5.96 -86.84
CA ARG A 300 -32.61 7.38 -87.25
C ARG A 300 -34.05 7.83 -86.90
N ALA A 301 -34.45 9.06 -86.61
CA ALA A 301 -33.92 10.39 -86.88
C ALA A 301 -34.64 11.47 -86.01
N THR A 302 -34.20 12.72 -86.18
CA THR A 302 -34.92 14.01 -86.14
C THR A 302 -35.27 14.72 -84.82
N THR A 303 -34.57 15.85 -84.65
CA THR A 303 -34.94 17.16 -84.06
C THR A 303 -34.96 17.40 -82.54
N ALA A 304 -34.02 18.26 -82.15
CA ALA A 304 -34.05 19.34 -81.15
C ALA A 304 -33.72 19.05 -79.67
N ARG A 305 -32.65 19.75 -79.24
CA ARG A 305 -32.25 20.15 -77.87
C ARG A 305 -31.30 19.21 -77.09
N GLU A 306 -30.02 19.57 -77.23
CA GLU A 306 -28.96 19.63 -76.21
C GLU A 306 -29.00 18.69 -75.00
N CYS A 307 -28.02 17.77 -74.95
CA CYS A 307 -27.08 17.66 -73.82
C CYS A 307 -25.79 17.00 -74.31
N SER A 308 -24.68 17.72 -74.24
CA SER A 308 -23.36 17.34 -74.73
C SER A 308 -22.44 16.87 -73.61
N ILE A 309 -21.63 15.82 -73.85
CA ILE A 309 -20.21 15.84 -73.47
C ILE A 309 -19.39 15.19 -74.61
N ARG A 310 -18.58 16.01 -75.28
CA ARG A 310 -17.53 15.60 -76.24
C ARG A 310 -16.26 15.28 -75.46
N VAL A 311 -15.60 14.17 -75.82
CA VAL A 311 -14.19 13.92 -75.52
C VAL A 311 -13.36 14.52 -76.67
N ILE A 312 -12.47 15.47 -76.36
CA ILE A 312 -11.49 16.00 -77.30
C ILE A 312 -10.09 15.81 -76.70
N ILE A 313 -9.27 15.01 -77.39
CA ILE A 313 -7.84 14.85 -77.11
C ILE A 313 -7.11 15.86 -78.00
N SER A 314 -6.32 16.77 -77.40
CA SER A 314 -5.44 17.67 -78.14
C SER A 314 -4.03 17.62 -77.58
N ARG A 315 -3.06 17.26 -78.42
CA ARG A 315 -1.62 17.47 -78.19
C ARG A 315 -1.25 18.88 -78.65
N VAL A 316 -0.44 19.61 -77.88
CA VAL A 316 0.28 20.80 -78.36
C VAL A 316 1.72 20.77 -77.83
N SER A 317 2.65 20.99 -78.76
CA SER A 317 4.11 21.01 -78.60
C SER A 317 4.65 22.31 -78.00
N SER A 318 5.81 22.21 -77.36
CA SER A 318 6.63 23.29 -76.77
C SER A 318 7.13 24.34 -77.77
N THR A 319 7.24 25.60 -77.36
CA THR A 319 8.42 26.51 -77.51
C THR A 319 8.09 27.93 -77.03
N GLY A 320 8.98 28.55 -76.23
CA GLY A 320 8.91 29.98 -75.90
C GLY A 320 9.51 30.34 -74.53
N ALA A 321 10.68 30.99 -74.53
CA ALA A 321 11.55 31.33 -73.39
C ALA A 321 11.04 32.54 -72.53
N PRO A 322 11.65 32.83 -71.34
CA PRO A 322 11.06 33.58 -70.22
C PRO A 322 11.38 35.10 -70.21
N PRO A 323 10.73 35.91 -69.34
CA PRO A 323 11.55 36.63 -68.34
C PRO A 323 10.89 36.99 -66.98
N GLN A 324 11.76 36.93 -65.96
CA GLN A 324 12.04 37.91 -64.88
C GLN A 324 11.00 38.21 -63.77
N LYS A 325 11.41 37.86 -62.55
CA LYS A 325 10.91 38.36 -61.25
C LYS A 325 11.09 39.88 -61.15
N LYS A 326 10.05 40.59 -60.70
CA LYS A 326 10.21 41.85 -59.94
C LYS A 326 9.76 41.64 -58.50
N VAL A 327 10.71 41.86 -57.61
CA VAL A 327 10.53 42.12 -56.18
C VAL A 327 9.87 43.50 -56.02
N GLY A 328 8.94 43.65 -55.08
CA GLY A 328 8.33 44.93 -54.74
C GLY A 328 7.49 44.84 -53.49
N ASN A 329 7.88 45.61 -52.48
CA ASN A 329 7.51 45.56 -51.09
C ASN A 329 6.19 46.29 -50.76
N SER A 330 5.76 46.10 -49.51
CA SER A 330 5.03 47.03 -48.62
C SER A 330 3.54 47.33 -48.83
N GLY A 331 2.81 47.18 -47.72
CA GLY A 331 1.44 47.57 -47.44
C GLY A 331 1.01 46.96 -46.12
#